data_AF-A0A1H9IUN6-F1
#
_entry.id   AF-A0A1H9IUN6-F1
#
_cell.length_a   1.000
_cell.length_b   1.000
_cell.length_c   1.000
_cell.angle_alpha   90.00
_cell.angle_beta   90.00
_cell.angle_gamma   90.00
#
_symmetry.space_group_name_H-M   'P 1'
#
loop_
_entity.id
_entity.type
_entity.pdbx_description
1 polymer ?
#
loop_
_entity_poly.entity_id
_entity_poly.type
_entity_poly.pdbx_seq_one_letter_code
_entity_poly.pdbx_strand_id
1 'polypeptide(L)' 'MLKLRTIKRVAHLHLMQEGEERWEKQLKFRNILRTNAHLVKEYVTIKRQLAQEFNNDREGYTEAKTEFINKVLFN' A
#
# COMPACT_ATOMS: atom_id res chain seq x y z
N MET A 1 -24.07 -26.88 15.86
CA MET A 1 -22.94 -25.94 15.90
C MET A 1 -22.63 -25.48 14.48
N LEU A 2 -22.95 -24.23 14.12
CA LEU A 2 -22.53 -23.69 12.82
C LEU A 2 -21.04 -23.34 12.88
N LYS A 3 -20.24 -24.04 12.07
CA LYS A 3 -18.81 -23.75 11.86
C LYS A 3 -18.73 -22.48 11.02
N LEU A 4 -18.51 -21.31 11.64
CA LEU A 4 -18.28 -20.06 10.92
C LEU A 4 -17.09 -20.26 9.97
N ARG A 5 -17.36 -20.24 8.67
CA ARG A 5 -16.35 -20.28 7.62
C ARG A 5 -15.46 -19.04 7.79
N THR A 6 -14.20 -19.28 8.16
CA THR A 6 -13.03 -18.40 8.16
C THR A 6 -13.30 -16.89 8.11
N ILE A 7 -13.12 -16.18 9.23
CA ILE A 7 -13.16 -14.71 9.29
C ILE A 7 -11.97 -14.17 8.46
N LYS A 8 -12.20 -13.81 7.20
CA LYS A 8 -11.21 -13.20 6.30
C LYS A 8 -11.38 -11.69 6.31
N ARG A 9 -10.31 -10.93 6.56
CA ARG A 9 -10.31 -9.47 6.42
C ARG A 9 -10.45 -9.11 4.94
N VAL A 10 -11.53 -8.42 4.59
CA VAL A 10 -11.84 -8.01 3.20
C VAL A 10 -11.65 -6.52 2.96
N ALA A 11 -11.56 -5.71 4.02
CA ALA A 11 -11.43 -4.28 3.94
C ALA A 11 -10.52 -3.72 5.05
N HIS A 12 -9.99 -2.54 4.77
CA HIS A 12 -9.27 -1.69 5.70
C HIS A 12 -9.91 -0.30 5.65
N LEU A 13 -10.50 0.12 6.76
CA LEU A 13 -11.06 1.47 6.87
C LEU A 13 -9.97 2.42 7.38
N HIS A 14 -9.75 3.51 6.66
CA HIS A 14 -8.90 4.61 7.11
C HIS A 14 -9.80 5.76 7.56
N LEU A 15 -9.70 6.13 8.84
CA LEU A 15 -10.33 7.33 9.40
C LEU A 15 -9.23 8.36 9.61
N MET A 16 -9.41 9.56 9.08
CA MET A 16 -8.45 10.66 9.08
C MET A 16 -9.17 11.97 9.36
N GLN A 17 -8.47 12.94 9.93
CA GLN A 17 -9.02 14.29 10.11
C GLN A 17 -9.03 15.04 8.78
N GLU A 18 -9.97 15.98 8.62
CA GLU A 18 -9.99 16.86 7.45
C GLU A 18 -8.70 17.68 7.38
N GLY A 19 -8.10 17.78 6.19
CA GLY A 19 -6.84 18.48 5.97
C GLY A 19 -5.57 17.70 6.35
N GLU A 20 -5.69 16.46 6.83
CA GLU A 20 -4.51 15.62 7.11
C GLU A 20 -3.73 15.35 5.82
N GLU A 21 -2.45 15.75 5.76
CA GLU A 21 -1.59 15.64 4.57
C GLU A 21 -1.52 14.21 4.01
N ARG A 22 -1.66 13.20 4.88
CA ARG A 22 -1.70 11.79 4.52
C ARG A 22 -2.81 11.47 3.52
N TRP A 23 -3.97 12.13 3.61
CA TRP A 23 -5.09 11.96 2.69
C TRP A 23 -4.68 12.34 1.27
N GLU A 24 -4.13 13.54 1.09
CA GLU A 24 -3.68 14.05 -0.20
C GLU A 24 -2.55 13.21 -0.78
N LYS A 25 -1.58 12.79 0.04
CA LYS A 25 -0.49 11.89 -0.37
C LYS A 25 -1.02 10.58 -0.95
N GLN A 26 -2.02 9.95 -0.31
CA GLN A 26 -2.61 8.71 -0.79
C GLN A 26 -3.33 8.89 -2.13
N LEU A 27 -4.11 9.97 -2.27
CA LEU A 27 -4.82 10.28 -3.52
C LEU A 27 -3.84 10.59 -4.66
N LYS A 28 -2.81 11.40 -4.40
CA LYS A 28 -1.77 11.75 -5.37
C LYS A 28 -1.03 10.51 -5.86
N PHE A 29 -0.55 9.67 -4.94
CA PHE A 29 0.14 8.42 -5.30
C PHE A 29 -0.73 7.51 -6.18
N ARG A 30 -1.99 7.30 -5.80
CA ARG A 30 -2.95 6.51 -6.59
C ARG A 30 -3.12 7.09 -7.99
N ASN A 31 -3.28 8.41 -8.11
CA ASN A 31 -3.52 9.06 -9.39
C ASN A 31 -2.30 8.94 -10.33
N ILE A 32 -1.08 9.11 -9.81
CA ILE A 32 0.16 8.92 -10.58
C ILE A 32 0.28 7.48 -11.12
N LEU A 33 -0.01 6.48 -10.28
CA LEU A 33 0.01 5.08 -10.74
C LEU A 33 -1.02 4.81 -11.83
N ARG A 34 -2.21 5.43 -11.79
CA ARG A 34 -3.25 5.22 -12.81
C ARG A 34 -2.89 5.79 -14.18
N THR A 35 -1.99 6.78 -14.24
CA THR A 35 -1.57 7.42 -15.50
C THR A 35 -0.23 6.90 -16.02
N ASN A 36 0.50 6.10 -15.23
CA ASN A 36 1.83 5.61 -15.60
C ASN A 36 1.98 4.09 -15.43
N ALA A 37 1.83 3.36 -16.53
CA ALA A 37 1.94 1.90 -16.55
C ALA A 37 3.34 1.37 -16.19
N HIS A 38 4.40 2.17 -16.38
CA HIS A 38 5.76 1.78 -15.98
C HIS A 38 5.88 1.74 -14.45
N LEU A 39 5.41 2.79 -13.76
CA LEU A 39 5.41 2.84 -12.30
C LEU A 39 4.55 1.73 -11.68
N VAL A 40 3.44 1.35 -12.34
CA VAL A 40 2.64 0.19 -11.90
C VAL A 40 3.45 -1.09 -11.95
N LYS A 41 4.20 -1.34 -13.03
CA LYS A 41 5.05 -2.53 -13.16
C LYS A 41 6.14 -2.55 -12.10
N GLU A 42 6.83 -1.43 -11.89
CA GLU A 42 7.86 -1.28 -10.85
C GLU A 42 7.27 -1.56 -9.45
N TYR A 43 6.12 -0.96 -9.14
CA TYR A 43 5.47 -1.15 -7.84
C TYR A 43 4.99 -2.59 -7.60
N VAL A 44 4.55 -3.30 -8.64
CA VAL A 44 4.20 -4.72 -8.54
C VAL A 44 5.43 -5.57 -8.21
N THR A 45 6.57 -5.32 -8.87
CA THR A 45 7.82 -6.03 -8.60
C THR A 45 8.27 -5.82 -7.15
N ILE A 46 8.29 -4.57 -6.70
CA ILE A 46 8.67 -4.21 -5.32
C ILE A 46 7.74 -4.90 -4.31
N LYS A 47 6.42 -4.83 -4.51
CA LYS A 47 5.47 -5.48 -3.58
C LYS A 47 5.66 -7.00 -3.49
N ARG A 48 6.05 -7.65 -4.59
CA ARG A 48 6.31 -9.10 -4.61
C ARG A 48 7.60 -9.44 -3.87
N GLN A 49 8.68 -8.69 -4.10
CA GLN A 49 9.95 -8.86 -3.41
C GLN A 49 9.79 -8.66 -1.90
N LEU A 50 9.19 -7.55 -1.50
CA LEU A 50 8.97 -7.25 -0.08
C LEU A 50 8.04 -8.25 0.60
N ALA A 51 7.05 -8.81 -0.11
CA ALA A 51 6.19 -9.84 0.47
C ALA A 51 6.93 -11.16 0.73
N GLN A 52 7.99 -11.45 -0.04
CA GLN A 52 8.85 -12.60 0.19
C GLN A 52 9.80 -12.34 1.36
N GLU A 53 10.41 -11.16 1.40
CA GLU A 53 11.38 -10.75 2.42
C GLU A 53 10.74 -10.58 3.82
N PHE A 54 9.60 -9.90 3.88
CA PHE A 54 8.90 -9.55 5.12
C PHE A 54 7.67 -10.45 5.38
N ASN A 55 7.76 -11.74 5.04
CA ASN A 55 6.63 -12.68 5.06
C ASN A 55 5.93 -12.80 6.44
N ASN A 56 6.66 -12.59 7.53
CA ASN A 56 6.19 -12.61 8.91
C ASN A 56 6.27 -11.24 9.60
N ASP A 57 6.70 -10.21 8.88
CA ASP A 57 6.88 -8.86 9.41
C ASP A 57 6.04 -7.85 8.62
N ARG A 58 4.82 -7.62 9.12
CA ARG A 58 3.89 -6.69 8.49
C ARG A 58 4.37 -5.23 8.57
N GLU A 59 5.06 -4.87 9.64
CA GLU A 59 5.51 -3.50 9.87
C GLU A 59 6.68 -3.19 8.95
N GLY A 60 7.69 -4.06 8.89
CA GLY A 60 8.80 -3.96 7.94
C GLY A 60 8.33 -3.94 6.49
N TYR A 61 7.33 -4.76 6.11
CA TYR A 61 6.71 -4.69 4.79
C TYR A 61 6.10 -3.30 4.50
N THR A 62 5.48 -2.67 5.50
CA THR A 62 4.84 -1.36 5.33
C THR A 62 5.89 -0.26 5.20
N GLU A 63 6.91 -0.29 6.05
CA GLU A 63 8.02 0.65 6.05
C GLU A 63 8.83 0.58 4.74
N ALA A 64 9.19 -0.63 4.31
CA ALA A 64 10.02 -0.85 3.11
C ALA A 64 9.36 -0.38 1.80
N LYS A 65 8.03 -0.24 1.74
CA LYS A 65 7.36 0.38 0.58
C LYS A 65 7.44 1.90 0.55
N THR A 66 7.77 2.53 1.68
CA THR A 66 7.74 3.98 1.86
C THR A 66 8.75 4.67 0.94
N GLU A 67 9.93 4.08 0.74
CA GLU A 67 10.95 4.62 -0.15
C GLU A 67 10.41 4.80 -1.58
N PHE A 68 9.80 3.77 -2.16
CA PHE A 68 9.21 3.84 -3.49
C PHE A 68 8.05 4.85 -3.55
N ILE A 69 7.19 4.87 -2.52
CA ILE A 69 6.07 5.82 -2.47
C ILE A 69 6.60 7.26 -2.48
N ASN A 70 7.63 7.56 -1.69
CA ASN A 70 8.26 8.88 -1.65
C ASN A 70 8.92 9.22 -2.99
N LYS A 71 9.64 8.28 -3.61
CA LYS A 71 10.20 8.46 -4.96
C LYS A 71 9.14 8.87 -5.97
N VAL A 72 7.95 8.25 -5.93
CA VAL A 72 6.85 8.58 -6.86
C VAL A 72 6.15 9.90 -6.50
N LEU A 73 6.13 10.30 -5.23
CA LEU A 73 5.41 11.50 -4.79
C LEU A 73 6.21 12.80 -4.96
N PHE A 74 7.52 12.72 -4.87
CA PHE A 74 8.42 13.88 -4.74
C PHE A 74 9.46 14.00 -5.87
N ASN A 75 9.61 13.00 -6.74
CA ASN A 75 10.37 13.10 -8.00
C ASN A 75 9.41 13.20 -9.20
#